data_AF-A0A497ILF1-F1
#
_entry.id   AF-A0A497ILF1-F1
#
_cell.length_a   1.000
_cell.length_b   1.000
_cell.length_c   1.000
_cell.angle_alpha   90.00
_cell.angle_beta   90.00
_cell.angle_gamma   90.00
#
_symmetry.space_group_name_H-M   'P 1'
#
loop_
_entity.id
_entity.type
_entity.pdbx_description
1 polymer ?
#
loop_
_entity_poly.entity_id
_entity_poly.type
_entity_poly.pdbx_seq_one_letter_code
_entity_poly.pdbx_strand_id
1 'polypeptide(L)'
;MNPVGVVLTHTREGFSFVTKHSFASGEFVYYRLGGDRVLARVRHTEPLRDYPVEFLLDPEVDAGDVAVFYGLDASDYQFYRAHARVVGYFDRIVNEFINPRVMPLSGTRIERVDDTILSDVNRVSASEVGSAHIGTILGTKTDAVLSVREMVSQHLSIIAATGAGKSYTVGVIVEELISAKNMASVLIFDPHGEYGVLSDIQNDHSFWEEEYRPRVRIVKPEQIKIRVGDLTPGDFISIMDEGNMSEKMKTLFMRAYESLKKDEKRLTRSFTKNELRETIEGLSDGTNEPSIAGLLWRYDRMVREKIFDDYRSIPLREYFQPGLLTIMDVSGIGEWKQQWIATILLRQLFDAREGTDNERYSEERRPERYLPHPVFVILEEAHRFAPQTGDAKSRQILKKILSEGRKFGIGVCMVSQRPSKLDADALSQCMTQVTMRIINPSDQKQIGESIESVSRDLLDELPALARGQAITSGVAINTPIIVEIRERRTTQIRGTSKDAPRVWREQMQDERSETIETRPSYELDVGV
;
A
#
# COMPACT_ATOMS: atom_id res chain seq x y z
N MET A 1 -25.72 -9.52 30.29
CA MET A 1 -25.67 -9.60 28.82
C MET A 1 -27.04 -9.25 28.31
N ASN A 2 -27.14 -8.20 27.50
CA ASN A 2 -28.42 -7.65 27.05
C ASN A 2 -28.69 -8.09 25.62
N PRO A 3 -29.70 -8.95 25.37
CA PRO A 3 -30.11 -9.27 24.01
C PRO A 3 -30.57 -7.99 23.30
N VAL A 4 -30.11 -7.80 22.08
CA VAL A 4 -30.43 -6.63 21.25
C VAL A 4 -31.51 -6.90 20.23
N GLY A 5 -31.82 -8.16 19.95
CA GLY A 5 -32.86 -8.52 19.00
C GLY A 5 -33.12 -10.02 18.93
N VAL A 6 -34.03 -10.40 18.04
CA VAL A 6 -34.45 -11.79 17.82
C VAL A 6 -34.56 -12.07 16.33
N VAL A 7 -34.01 -13.20 15.89
CA VAL A 7 -34.04 -13.62 14.48
C VAL A 7 -35.47 -13.77 14.02
N LEU A 8 -35.80 -13.10 12.91
CA LEU A 8 -37.09 -13.16 12.25
C LEU A 8 -37.11 -14.31 11.24
N THR A 9 -36.20 -14.27 10.27
CA THR A 9 -36.08 -15.24 9.18
C THR A 9 -34.65 -15.29 8.66
N HIS A 10 -34.32 -16.28 7.84
CA HIS A 10 -33.04 -16.38 7.16
C HIS A 10 -33.19 -16.76 5.69
N THR A 11 -32.17 -16.41 4.92
CA THR A 11 -31.99 -16.79 3.51
C THR A 11 -30.64 -17.50 3.35
N ARG A 12 -30.26 -17.83 2.11
CA ARG A 12 -28.90 -18.33 1.83
C ARG A 12 -27.81 -17.28 2.04
N GLU A 13 -28.17 -16.00 1.97
CA GLU A 13 -27.19 -14.90 1.98
C GLU A 13 -26.98 -14.31 3.39
N GLY A 14 -27.89 -14.58 4.32
CA GLY A 14 -27.90 -13.93 5.62
C GLY A 14 -29.15 -14.25 6.41
N PHE A 15 -29.34 -13.55 7.52
CA PHE A 15 -30.56 -13.58 8.31
C PHE A 15 -31.00 -12.17 8.65
N SER A 16 -32.29 -12.01 8.96
CA SER A 16 -32.81 -10.76 9.49
C SER A 16 -33.31 -10.97 10.91
N PHE A 17 -33.21 -9.92 11.72
CA PHE A 17 -33.66 -9.93 13.10
C PHE A 17 -34.40 -8.64 13.44
N VAL A 18 -35.39 -8.75 14.33
CA VAL A 18 -36.14 -7.62 14.85
C VAL A 18 -35.40 -7.06 16.07
N THR A 19 -35.26 -5.75 16.12
CA THR A 19 -34.55 -5.03 17.18
C THR A 19 -35.19 -3.66 17.43
N LYS A 20 -34.95 -3.08 18.61
CA LYS A 20 -35.28 -1.67 18.91
C LYS A 20 -34.12 -0.71 18.60
N HIS A 21 -32.97 -1.25 18.16
CA HIS A 21 -31.78 -0.47 17.90
C HIS A 21 -31.55 -0.35 16.40
N SER A 22 -31.25 0.85 15.93
CA SER A 22 -30.71 1.04 14.58
C SER A 22 -29.22 0.72 14.61
N PHE A 23 -28.78 -0.22 13.76
CA PHE A 23 -27.38 -0.59 13.60
C PHE A 23 -26.82 0.04 12.32
N ALA A 24 -25.60 0.57 12.38
CA ALA A 24 -24.89 1.00 11.18
C ALA A 24 -24.40 -0.21 10.36
N SER A 25 -24.17 0.01 9.08
CA SER A 25 -23.52 -0.99 8.23
C SER A 25 -22.11 -1.29 8.73
N GLY A 26 -21.73 -2.56 8.72
CA GLY A 26 -20.42 -3.01 9.19
C GLY A 26 -20.35 -3.34 10.69
N GLU A 27 -21.34 -2.93 11.49
CA GLU A 27 -21.39 -3.30 12.91
C GLU A 27 -21.52 -4.81 13.11
N PHE A 28 -21.01 -5.29 14.24
CA PHE A 28 -21.05 -6.71 14.58
C PHE A 28 -22.07 -7.03 15.67
N VAL A 29 -22.77 -8.14 15.47
CA VAL A 29 -23.63 -8.80 16.44
C VAL A 29 -23.23 -10.27 16.56
N TYR A 30 -23.66 -10.96 17.61
CA TYR A 30 -23.44 -12.41 17.68
C TYR A 30 -24.68 -13.14 18.16
N TYR A 31 -24.72 -14.44 17.87
CA TYR A 31 -25.69 -15.37 18.41
C TYR A 31 -25.00 -16.62 18.91
N ARG A 32 -25.71 -17.42 19.71
CA ARG A 32 -25.20 -18.66 20.26
C ARG A 32 -25.72 -19.84 19.46
N LEU A 33 -24.83 -20.72 19.05
CA LEU A 33 -25.16 -22.00 18.43
C LEU A 33 -24.47 -23.10 19.23
N GLY A 34 -25.23 -23.80 20.08
CA GLY A 34 -24.64 -24.71 21.06
C GLY A 34 -23.77 -23.96 22.08
N GLY A 35 -22.49 -24.31 22.15
CA GLY A 35 -21.49 -23.65 23.01
C GLY A 35 -20.79 -22.45 22.34
N ASP A 36 -20.92 -22.30 21.03
CA ASP A 36 -20.12 -21.37 20.24
C ASP A 36 -20.80 -20.01 20.08
N ARG A 37 -19.96 -18.95 20.04
CA ARG A 37 -20.39 -17.58 19.78
C ARG A 37 -20.16 -17.27 18.30
N VAL A 38 -21.23 -17.28 17.53
CA VAL A 38 -21.18 -17.05 16.09
C VAL A 38 -21.32 -15.55 15.82
N LEU A 39 -20.26 -14.97 15.26
CA LEU A 39 -20.19 -13.58 14.84
C LEU A 39 -20.98 -13.38 13.53
N ALA A 40 -21.70 -12.27 13.45
CA ALA A 40 -22.42 -11.82 12.27
C ALA A 40 -22.23 -10.32 12.08
N ARG A 41 -22.17 -9.88 10.82
CA ARG A 41 -22.04 -8.48 10.44
C ARG A 41 -23.36 -7.94 9.94
N VAL A 42 -23.78 -6.78 10.45
CA VAL A 42 -24.95 -6.05 9.97
C VAL A 42 -24.63 -5.40 8.62
N ARG A 43 -25.52 -5.59 7.65
CA ARG A 43 -25.43 -4.97 6.31
C ARG A 43 -26.21 -3.66 6.24
N HIS A 44 -27.45 -3.67 6.70
CA HIS A 44 -28.29 -2.48 6.78
C HIS A 44 -29.43 -2.72 7.76
N THR A 45 -30.08 -1.63 8.16
CA THR A 45 -31.23 -1.63 9.06
C THR A 45 -32.35 -0.81 8.43
N GLU A 46 -33.56 -1.35 8.42
CA GLU A 46 -34.77 -0.69 7.90
C GLU A 46 -35.86 -0.68 8.98
N PRO A 47 -36.79 0.29 8.98
CA PRO A 47 -37.97 0.23 9.85
C PRO A 47 -38.76 -1.07 9.63
N LEU A 48 -39.26 -1.68 10.70
CA LEU A 48 -40.09 -2.88 10.59
C LEU A 48 -41.49 -2.54 10.08
N ARG A 49 -41.99 -1.36 10.45
CA ARG A 49 -43.26 -0.76 10.01
C ARG A 49 -43.06 0.75 9.86
N ASP A 50 -43.57 1.29 8.77
CA ASP A 50 -43.60 2.74 8.55
C ASP A 50 -44.95 3.30 9.00
N TYR A 51 -44.94 4.53 9.50
CA TYR A 51 -46.18 5.27 9.70
C TYR A 51 -46.91 5.45 8.36
N PRO A 52 -48.26 5.41 8.36
CA PRO A 52 -49.04 5.87 7.22
C PRO A 52 -48.58 7.27 6.78
N VAL A 53 -48.48 7.50 5.47
CA VAL A 53 -47.95 8.75 4.90
C VAL A 53 -48.74 9.97 5.39
N GLU A 54 -50.04 9.79 5.62
CA GLU A 54 -50.95 10.80 6.14
C GLU A 54 -50.50 11.35 7.51
N PHE A 55 -49.83 10.53 8.32
CA PHE A 55 -49.35 10.92 9.64
C PHE A 55 -48.04 11.73 9.57
N LEU A 56 -47.42 11.78 8.39
CA LEU A 56 -46.14 12.44 8.13
C LEU A 56 -46.29 13.73 7.31
N LEU A 57 -47.53 14.12 6.96
CA LEU A 57 -47.80 15.28 6.10
C LEU A 57 -47.49 16.61 6.78
N ASP A 58 -47.61 16.67 8.11
CA ASP A 58 -47.28 17.84 8.90
C ASP A 58 -45.98 17.61 9.68
N PRO A 59 -44.85 18.24 9.26
CA PRO A 59 -43.56 18.05 9.92
C PRO A 59 -43.49 18.67 11.33
N GLU A 60 -44.47 19.49 11.74
CA GLU A 60 -44.52 20.06 13.09
C GLU A 60 -45.20 19.13 14.10
N VAL A 61 -45.89 18.07 13.63
CA VAL A 61 -46.63 17.13 14.47
C VAL A 61 -45.91 15.79 14.55
N ASP A 62 -45.76 15.24 15.76
CA ASP A 62 -45.16 13.91 15.95
C ASP A 62 -46.09 12.81 15.41
N ALA A 63 -45.56 11.96 14.53
CA ALA A 63 -46.32 10.88 13.91
C ALA A 63 -46.83 9.84 14.92
N GLY A 64 -46.13 9.68 16.05
CA GLY A 64 -46.54 8.84 17.16
C GLY A 64 -47.81 9.38 17.84
N ASP A 65 -47.90 10.69 18.05
CA ASP A 65 -49.09 11.34 18.61
C ASP A 65 -50.30 11.18 17.68
N VAL A 66 -50.10 11.34 16.36
CA VAL A 66 -51.14 11.07 15.36
C VAL A 66 -51.56 9.60 15.38
N ALA A 67 -50.62 8.67 15.45
CA ALA A 67 -50.92 7.25 15.52
C ALA A 67 -51.76 6.90 16.77
N VAL A 68 -51.40 7.44 17.93
CA VAL A 68 -52.17 7.26 19.18
C VAL A 68 -53.57 7.85 19.05
N PHE A 69 -53.73 9.01 18.41
CA PHE A 69 -55.03 9.63 18.14
C PHE A 69 -55.94 8.70 17.30
N TYR A 70 -55.38 8.02 16.30
CA TYR A 70 -56.11 7.03 15.50
C TYR A 70 -56.27 5.66 16.19
N GLY A 71 -55.86 5.52 17.46
CA GLY A 71 -55.98 4.29 18.24
C GLY A 71 -54.93 3.22 17.92
N LEU A 72 -53.81 3.62 17.31
CA LEU A 72 -52.68 2.75 17.02
C LEU A 72 -51.63 2.83 18.14
N ASP A 73 -50.90 1.74 18.37
CA ASP A 73 -49.78 1.72 19.31
C ASP A 73 -48.53 2.30 18.63
N ALA A 74 -48.10 3.49 19.06
CA ALA A 74 -46.90 4.13 18.52
C ALA A 74 -45.62 3.28 18.73
N SER A 75 -45.60 2.37 19.71
CA SER A 75 -44.45 1.50 19.97
C SER A 75 -44.23 0.43 18.88
N ASP A 76 -45.25 0.09 18.10
CA ASP A 76 -45.15 -0.83 16.96
C ASP A 76 -44.24 -0.29 15.84
N TYR A 77 -44.06 1.03 15.78
CA TYR A 77 -43.25 1.74 14.78
C TYR A 77 -41.82 2.02 15.26
N GLN A 78 -41.47 1.62 16.49
CA GLN A 78 -40.14 1.81 17.08
C GLN A 78 -39.23 0.58 16.89
N PHE A 79 -39.63 -0.37 16.05
CA PHE A 79 -38.86 -1.57 15.75
C PHE A 79 -38.22 -1.47 14.37
N TYR A 80 -37.03 -2.05 14.26
CA TYR A 80 -36.29 -2.17 13.03
C TYR A 80 -36.11 -3.64 12.65
N ARG A 81 -36.00 -3.88 11.35
CA ARG A 81 -35.47 -5.11 10.78
C ARG A 81 -34.02 -4.86 10.37
N ALA A 82 -33.10 -5.52 11.07
CA ALA A 82 -31.69 -5.51 10.71
C ALA A 82 -31.36 -6.76 9.90
N HIS A 83 -30.63 -6.59 8.79
CA HIS A 83 -30.16 -7.68 7.93
C HIS A 83 -28.68 -7.93 8.22
N ALA A 84 -28.32 -9.17 8.53
CA ALA A 84 -26.97 -9.55 8.91
C ALA A 84 -26.47 -10.78 8.15
N ARG A 85 -25.15 -10.84 7.95
CA ARG A 85 -24.43 -11.95 7.34
C ARG A 85 -23.63 -12.69 8.38
N VAL A 86 -23.71 -14.02 8.38
CA VAL A 86 -22.88 -14.86 9.25
C VAL A 86 -21.43 -14.76 8.80
N VAL A 87 -20.55 -14.42 9.74
CA VAL A 87 -19.09 -14.48 9.57
C VAL A 87 -18.61 -15.88 9.95
N GLY A 88 -18.94 -16.32 11.17
CA GLY A 88 -18.51 -17.60 11.73
C GLY A 88 -18.24 -17.50 13.22
N TYR A 89 -17.84 -18.59 13.85
CA TYR A 89 -17.27 -18.57 15.20
C TYR A 89 -15.77 -18.79 15.12
N PHE A 90 -15.02 -18.22 16.06
CA PHE A 90 -13.58 -18.42 16.11
C PHE A 90 -13.24 -19.70 16.88
N ASP A 91 -12.58 -20.64 16.22
CA ASP A 91 -12.08 -21.86 16.84
C ASP A 91 -10.63 -21.64 17.29
N ARG A 92 -10.38 -21.72 18.60
CA ARG A 92 -9.06 -21.46 19.19
C ARG A 92 -8.06 -22.60 18.99
N ILE A 93 -8.51 -23.80 18.62
CA ILE A 93 -7.64 -24.95 18.35
C ILE A 93 -7.10 -24.84 16.93
N VAL A 94 -7.98 -24.52 15.96
CA VAL A 94 -7.62 -24.36 14.55
C VAL A 94 -7.06 -22.96 14.26
N ASN A 95 -7.33 -21.99 15.15
CA ASN A 95 -6.96 -20.58 15.03
C ASN A 95 -7.55 -19.90 13.77
N GLU A 96 -8.79 -20.25 13.43
CA GLU A 96 -9.51 -19.77 12.25
C GLU A 96 -11.01 -19.56 12.54
N PHE A 97 -11.67 -18.75 11.72
CA PHE A 97 -13.13 -18.65 11.74
C PHE A 97 -13.76 -19.82 10.98
N ILE A 98 -14.62 -20.55 11.68
CA ILE A 98 -15.38 -21.65 11.09
C ILE A 98 -16.78 -21.15 10.77
N ASN A 99 -17.18 -21.32 9.51
CA ASN A 99 -18.56 -21.11 9.11
C ASN A 99 -19.41 -22.26 9.71
N PRO A 100 -20.46 -21.97 10.50
CA PRO A 100 -21.28 -23.01 11.14
C PRO A 100 -22.07 -23.85 10.13
N ARG A 101 -22.16 -23.44 8.86
CA ARG A 101 -22.96 -24.06 7.77
C ARG A 101 -24.45 -24.21 8.08
N VAL A 102 -24.91 -23.61 9.17
CA VAL A 102 -26.29 -23.61 9.64
C VAL A 102 -26.66 -22.17 10.01
N MET A 103 -27.77 -21.70 9.45
CA MET A 103 -28.32 -20.38 9.74
C MET A 103 -29.10 -20.41 11.05
N PRO A 104 -29.17 -19.28 11.79
CA PRO A 104 -29.92 -19.23 13.02
C PRO A 104 -31.43 -19.45 12.77
N LEU A 105 -32.08 -20.15 13.69
CA LEU A 105 -33.52 -20.38 13.64
C LEU A 105 -34.27 -19.09 13.99
N SER A 106 -35.49 -18.94 13.47
CA SER A 106 -36.41 -17.90 13.93
C SER A 106 -36.60 -18.01 15.45
N GLY A 107 -36.59 -16.88 16.15
CA GLY A 107 -36.62 -16.84 17.61
C GLY A 107 -35.24 -16.89 18.29
N THR A 108 -34.14 -17.12 17.54
CA THR A 108 -32.78 -17.09 18.11
C THR A 108 -32.46 -15.68 18.63
N ARG A 109 -31.93 -15.59 19.85
CA ARG A 109 -31.54 -14.30 20.45
C ARG A 109 -30.25 -13.79 19.83
N ILE A 110 -30.24 -12.51 19.48
CA ILE A 110 -29.07 -11.76 19.02
C ILE A 110 -28.57 -10.89 20.17
N GLU A 111 -27.26 -10.87 20.36
CA GLU A 111 -26.56 -10.13 21.41
C GLU A 111 -25.54 -9.16 20.80
N ARG A 112 -25.25 -8.07 21.51
CA ARG A 112 -24.18 -7.13 21.12
C ARG A 112 -22.82 -7.76 21.38
N VAL A 113 -21.88 -7.58 20.46
CA VAL A 113 -20.51 -8.07 20.59
C VAL A 113 -19.77 -7.25 21.65
N ASP A 114 -19.02 -7.93 22.52
CA ASP A 114 -18.09 -7.31 23.44
C ASP A 114 -16.68 -7.25 22.83
N ASP A 115 -15.81 -6.40 23.38
CA ASP A 115 -14.44 -6.22 22.87
C ASP A 115 -13.64 -7.53 22.89
N THR A 116 -14.00 -8.50 23.75
CA THR A 116 -13.28 -9.78 23.82
C THR A 116 -13.58 -10.67 22.63
N ILE A 117 -14.84 -10.80 22.23
CA ILE A 117 -15.26 -11.54 21.03
C ILE A 117 -14.77 -10.81 19.78
N LEU A 118 -14.86 -9.47 19.76
CA LEU A 118 -14.44 -8.72 18.59
C LEU A 118 -12.93 -8.80 18.37
N SER A 119 -12.13 -8.95 19.43
CA SER A 119 -10.69 -9.13 19.30
C SER A 119 -10.29 -10.38 18.51
N ASP A 120 -11.15 -11.41 18.45
CA ASP A 120 -10.90 -12.64 17.68
C ASP A 120 -10.82 -12.36 16.16
N VAL A 121 -11.33 -11.23 15.66
CA VAL A 121 -11.14 -10.84 14.25
C VAL A 121 -9.66 -10.61 13.91
N ASN A 122 -8.85 -10.22 14.90
CA ASN A 122 -7.42 -10.06 14.74
C ASN A 122 -6.73 -11.42 14.84
N ARG A 123 -5.75 -11.65 13.96
CA ARG A 123 -4.95 -12.89 13.98
C ARG A 123 -3.89 -12.90 15.08
N VAL A 124 -3.44 -11.72 15.49
CA VAL A 124 -2.41 -11.49 16.50
C VAL A 124 -2.85 -10.36 17.44
N SER A 125 -2.39 -10.39 18.68
CA SER A 125 -2.72 -9.34 19.65
C SER A 125 -1.84 -8.10 19.46
N ALA A 126 -2.34 -6.91 19.82
CA ALA A 126 -1.61 -5.65 19.64
C ALA A 126 -0.27 -5.59 20.41
N SER A 127 -0.11 -6.36 21.49
CA SER A 127 1.12 -6.44 22.29
C SER A 127 2.13 -7.45 21.76
N GLU A 128 1.75 -8.31 20.82
CA GLU A 128 2.56 -9.43 20.35
C GLU A 128 3.69 -9.00 19.39
N VAL A 129 4.78 -9.75 19.39
CA VAL A 129 5.82 -9.65 18.36
C VAL A 129 5.20 -10.07 17.02
N GLY A 130 5.47 -9.32 15.95
CA GLY A 130 4.85 -9.58 14.65
C GLY A 130 3.44 -8.99 14.49
N SER A 131 3.02 -8.06 15.37
CA SER A 131 1.77 -7.32 15.26
C SER A 131 1.97 -5.91 14.69
N ALA A 132 0.99 -5.42 13.94
CA ALA A 132 0.93 -4.05 13.47
C ALA A 132 -0.45 -3.45 13.78
N HIS A 133 -0.50 -2.56 14.76
CA HIS A 133 -1.73 -1.87 15.15
C HIS A 133 -2.01 -0.68 14.22
N ILE A 134 -3.01 -0.83 13.36
CA ILE A 134 -3.32 0.15 12.30
C ILE A 134 -4.41 1.16 12.69
N GLY A 135 -5.17 0.91 13.76
CA GLY A 135 -6.37 1.68 14.07
C GLY A 135 -7.34 0.91 14.95
N THR A 136 -8.57 1.39 15.05
CA THR A 136 -9.66 0.70 15.76
C THR A 136 -10.72 0.23 14.79
N ILE A 137 -11.44 -0.84 15.14
CA ILE A 137 -12.59 -1.31 14.36
C ILE A 137 -13.68 -0.23 14.45
N LEU A 138 -14.21 0.18 13.30
CA LEU A 138 -15.14 1.29 13.18
C LEU A 138 -16.33 1.14 14.14
N GLY A 139 -16.63 2.21 14.89
CA GLY A 139 -17.73 2.23 15.86
C GLY A 139 -17.44 1.53 17.19
N THR A 140 -16.20 1.07 17.41
CA THR A 140 -15.80 0.35 18.63
C THR A 140 -14.48 0.88 19.19
N LYS A 141 -14.09 0.39 20.38
CA LYS A 141 -12.77 0.65 20.99
C LYS A 141 -11.80 -0.51 20.79
N THR A 142 -12.18 -1.52 20.02
CA THR A 142 -11.34 -2.70 19.79
C THR A 142 -10.28 -2.36 18.75
N ASP A 143 -9.02 -2.70 19.06
CA ASP A 143 -7.88 -2.51 18.17
C ASP A 143 -8.05 -3.35 16.89
N ALA A 144 -7.62 -2.78 15.76
CA ALA A 144 -7.46 -3.46 14.49
C ALA A 144 -5.96 -3.74 14.27
N VAL A 145 -5.60 -5.02 14.24
CA VAL A 145 -4.21 -5.47 14.27
C VAL A 145 -3.94 -6.43 13.11
N LEU A 146 -2.90 -6.13 12.34
CA LEU A 146 -2.44 -6.97 11.24
C LEU A 146 -1.26 -7.83 11.65
N SER A 147 -1.25 -9.08 11.18
CA SER A 147 -0.07 -9.93 11.28
C SER A 147 1.02 -9.47 10.31
N VAL A 148 2.13 -8.99 10.83
CA VAL A 148 3.31 -8.58 10.05
C VAL A 148 3.91 -9.78 9.31
N ARG A 149 3.89 -10.97 9.92
CA ARG A 149 4.35 -12.21 9.28
C ARG A 149 3.59 -12.48 7.97
N GLU A 150 2.26 -12.45 8.01
CA GLU A 150 1.44 -12.71 6.83
C GLU A 150 1.57 -11.55 5.83
N MET A 151 1.59 -10.30 6.29
CA MET A 151 1.75 -9.12 5.43
C MET A 151 3.09 -9.12 4.66
N VAL A 152 4.19 -9.48 5.31
CA VAL A 152 5.51 -9.55 4.66
C VAL A 152 5.61 -10.77 3.76
N SER A 153 5.05 -11.92 4.16
CA SER A 153 5.19 -13.15 3.37
C SER A 153 4.20 -13.27 2.22
N GLN A 154 3.05 -12.60 2.27
CA GLN A 154 1.98 -12.72 1.27
C GLN A 154 1.58 -11.36 0.66
N HIS A 155 2.47 -10.38 0.79
CA HIS A 155 2.36 -9.04 0.21
C HIS A 155 1.15 -8.24 0.72
N LEU A 156 1.20 -6.94 0.47
CA LEU A 156 0.20 -5.97 0.89
C LEU A 156 -0.18 -5.08 -0.29
N SER A 157 -1.44 -4.71 -0.41
CA SER A 157 -1.85 -3.58 -1.25
C SER A 157 -2.54 -2.50 -0.42
N ILE A 158 -2.26 -1.25 -0.73
CA ILE A 158 -2.93 -0.08 -0.17
C ILE A 158 -3.55 0.69 -1.32
N ILE A 159 -4.87 0.67 -1.40
CA ILE A 159 -5.65 1.23 -2.51
C ILE A 159 -6.50 2.37 -1.98
N ALA A 160 -6.37 3.57 -2.56
CA ALA A 160 -7.03 4.76 -2.02
C ALA A 160 -7.22 5.85 -3.07
N ALA A 161 -8.39 6.48 -3.17
CA ALA A 161 -8.54 7.66 -4.01
C ALA A 161 -7.67 8.84 -3.51
N THR A 162 -7.41 9.82 -4.38
CA THR A 162 -6.67 11.04 -4.01
C THR A 162 -7.29 11.71 -2.79
N GLY A 163 -6.46 12.04 -1.80
CA GLY A 163 -6.90 12.69 -0.56
C GLY A 163 -7.59 11.79 0.47
N ALA A 164 -7.74 10.48 0.22
CA ALA A 164 -8.36 9.56 1.19
C ALA A 164 -7.46 9.23 2.39
N GLY A 165 -6.14 9.46 2.28
CA GLY A 165 -5.16 9.19 3.34
C GLY A 165 -4.10 8.14 2.99
N LYS A 166 -3.90 7.81 1.72
CA LYS A 166 -2.94 6.79 1.23
C LYS A 166 -1.56 6.87 1.90
N SER A 167 -0.83 7.97 1.72
CA SER A 167 0.53 8.14 2.26
C SER A 167 0.54 8.18 3.79
N TYR A 168 -0.56 8.61 4.40
CA TYR A 168 -0.74 8.60 5.85
C TYR A 168 -0.85 7.16 6.40
N THR A 169 -1.68 6.32 5.78
CA THR A 169 -1.81 4.89 6.12
C THR A 169 -0.48 4.15 5.91
N VAL A 170 0.25 4.45 4.83
CA VAL A 170 1.61 3.93 4.63
C VAL A 170 2.52 4.30 5.81
N GLY A 171 2.46 5.56 6.26
CA GLY A 171 3.20 6.03 7.44
C GLY A 171 2.87 5.22 8.70
N VAL A 172 1.59 4.99 9.00
CA VAL A 172 1.16 4.16 10.14
C VAL A 172 1.74 2.74 10.06
N ILE A 173 1.67 2.11 8.89
CA ILE A 173 2.20 0.75 8.70
C ILE A 173 3.72 0.72 8.86
N VAL A 174 4.43 1.74 8.34
CA VAL A 174 5.89 1.85 8.49
C VAL A 174 6.29 2.06 9.95
N GLU A 175 5.55 2.87 10.71
CA GLU A 175 5.75 3.03 12.15
C GLU A 175 5.66 1.69 12.88
N GLU A 176 4.64 0.88 12.58
CA GLU A 176 4.48 -0.45 13.20
C GLU A 176 5.60 -1.41 12.77
N LEU A 177 5.97 -1.42 11.49
CA LEU A 177 7.03 -2.29 10.96
C LEU A 177 8.41 -1.98 11.57
N ILE A 178 8.72 -0.71 11.81
CA ILE A 178 9.99 -0.25 12.36
C ILE A 178 9.95 -0.21 13.90
N SER A 179 8.82 -0.45 14.54
CA SER A 179 8.77 -0.57 16.00
C SER A 179 9.66 -1.72 16.53
N ALA A 180 10.03 -1.65 17.80
CA ALA A 180 10.84 -2.68 18.46
C ALA A 180 10.22 -4.08 18.43
N LYS A 181 8.89 -4.19 18.25
CA LYS A 181 8.18 -5.48 18.13
C LYS A 181 8.50 -6.20 16.82
N ASN A 182 8.89 -5.48 15.78
CA ASN A 182 9.00 -6.02 14.43
C ASN A 182 10.39 -5.84 13.84
N MET A 183 11.06 -4.73 14.14
CA MET A 183 12.43 -4.41 13.69
C MET A 183 12.62 -4.71 12.18
N ALA A 184 11.61 -4.42 11.37
CA ALA A 184 11.61 -4.82 9.98
C ALA A 184 12.68 -4.09 9.17
N SER A 185 13.09 -4.70 8.06
CA SER A 185 13.95 -4.08 7.06
C SER A 185 13.08 -3.54 5.93
N VAL A 186 12.82 -2.24 5.92
CA VAL A 186 11.84 -1.60 5.03
C VAL A 186 12.53 -0.68 4.03
N LEU A 187 12.14 -0.76 2.76
CA LEU A 187 12.50 0.23 1.74
C LEU A 187 11.26 0.84 1.10
N ILE A 188 11.15 2.16 1.11
CA ILE A 188 10.13 2.91 0.36
C ILE A 188 10.76 3.42 -0.93
N PHE A 189 10.19 3.03 -2.07
CA PHE A 189 10.49 3.64 -3.36
C PHE A 189 9.52 4.83 -3.54
N ASP A 190 10.06 6.05 -3.53
CA ASP A 190 9.30 7.29 -3.42
C ASP A 190 9.44 8.18 -4.67
N PRO A 191 8.52 8.07 -5.66
CA PRO A 191 8.46 8.91 -6.85
C PRO A 191 8.20 10.39 -6.61
N HIS A 192 7.63 10.75 -5.45
CA HIS A 192 7.12 12.09 -5.17
C HIS A 192 7.90 12.83 -4.08
N GLY A 193 8.76 12.14 -3.34
CA GLY A 193 9.58 12.73 -2.27
C GLY A 193 8.78 13.05 -1.01
N GLU A 194 7.63 12.41 -0.81
CA GLU A 194 6.68 12.69 0.28
C GLU A 194 7.13 12.10 1.62
N TYR A 195 7.91 11.02 1.61
CA TYR A 195 8.17 10.24 2.82
C TYR A 195 9.36 10.73 3.65
N GLY A 196 10.07 11.79 3.22
CA GLY A 196 11.21 12.33 3.95
C GLY A 196 10.93 12.70 5.41
N VAL A 197 9.67 13.04 5.74
CA VAL A 197 9.22 13.32 7.12
C VAL A 197 9.31 12.11 8.05
N LEU A 198 9.36 10.88 7.53
CA LEU A 198 9.53 9.68 8.36
C LEU A 198 10.92 9.60 9.00
N SER A 199 11.86 10.49 8.64
CA SER A 199 13.11 10.66 9.38
C SER A 199 12.91 11.04 10.86
N ASP A 200 11.75 11.62 11.20
CA ASP A 200 11.37 11.94 12.57
C ASP A 200 11.31 10.70 13.48
N ILE A 201 11.11 9.49 12.91
CA ILE A 201 11.12 8.21 13.65
C ILE A 201 12.40 8.04 14.46
N GLN A 202 13.55 8.49 13.94
CA GLN A 202 14.82 8.32 14.65
C GLN A 202 14.88 9.14 15.95
N ASN A 203 14.19 10.28 15.98
CA ASN A 203 14.23 11.23 17.09
C ASN A 203 13.04 11.05 18.05
N ASP A 204 12.05 10.25 17.68
CA ASP A 204 10.87 10.00 18.50
C ASP A 204 11.16 8.87 19.51
N HIS A 205 11.21 9.25 20.79
CA HIS A 205 11.46 8.34 21.91
C HIS A 205 10.42 7.23 22.06
N SER A 206 9.22 7.36 21.47
CA SER A 206 8.19 6.33 21.51
C SER A 206 8.54 5.06 20.69
N PHE A 207 9.59 5.13 19.88
CA PHE A 207 10.13 3.98 19.14
C PHE A 207 11.37 3.35 19.78
N TRP A 208 11.82 3.89 20.93
CA TRP A 208 13.05 3.48 21.58
C TRP A 208 12.76 2.45 22.69
N GLU A 209 13.51 1.35 22.71
CA GLU A 209 13.54 0.37 23.81
C GLU A 209 14.97 0.23 24.32
N GLU A 210 15.23 -0.33 25.51
CA GLU A 210 16.58 -0.34 26.12
C GLU A 210 17.73 -0.67 25.14
N GLU A 211 17.55 -1.68 24.28
CA GLU A 211 18.56 -2.14 23.31
C GLU A 211 18.22 -1.85 21.84
N TYR A 212 17.14 -1.11 21.55
CA TYR A 212 16.67 -0.88 20.18
C TYR A 212 16.48 0.60 19.85
N ARG A 213 17.04 1.03 18.72
CA ARG A 213 16.78 2.34 18.11
C ARG A 213 16.52 2.17 16.61
N PRO A 214 15.41 2.70 16.08
CA PRO A 214 15.15 2.65 14.67
C PRO A 214 16.13 3.55 13.90
N ARG A 215 16.47 3.14 12.68
CA ARG A 215 17.34 3.90 11.78
C ARG A 215 16.56 4.29 10.54
N VAL A 216 16.79 5.50 10.05
CA VAL A 216 16.22 6.00 8.81
C VAL A 216 17.34 6.46 7.90
N ARG A 217 17.25 6.11 6.62
CA ARG A 217 18.21 6.49 5.58
C ARG A 217 17.46 7.06 4.40
N ILE A 218 17.75 8.30 4.05
CA ILE A 218 17.20 8.92 2.84
C ILE A 218 18.27 8.84 1.74
N VAL A 219 17.93 8.19 0.63
CA VAL A 219 18.77 8.08 -0.56
C VAL A 219 18.24 9.08 -1.58
N LYS A 220 19.05 10.08 -1.92
CA LYS A 220 18.71 11.12 -2.89
C LYS A 220 18.99 10.68 -4.34
N PRO A 221 18.32 11.27 -5.34
CA PRO A 221 18.50 10.92 -6.76
C PRO A 221 19.96 10.87 -7.21
N GLU A 222 20.81 11.78 -6.74
CA GLU A 222 22.22 11.88 -7.14
C GLU A 222 23.10 10.76 -6.58
N GLN A 223 22.66 10.15 -5.47
CA GLN A 223 23.33 9.05 -4.77
C GLN A 223 22.99 7.69 -5.39
N ILE A 224 21.93 7.60 -6.19
CA ILE A 224 21.54 6.37 -6.86
C ILE A 224 22.57 6.07 -7.96
N LYS A 225 23.30 4.97 -7.79
CA LYS A 225 24.28 4.46 -8.75
C LYS A 225 23.95 3.05 -9.16
N ILE A 226 24.02 2.79 -10.45
CA ILE A 226 23.76 1.50 -11.07
C ILE A 226 25.03 1.07 -11.78
N ARG A 227 25.58 -0.05 -11.34
CA ARG A 227 26.76 -0.63 -11.97
C ARG A 227 26.38 -1.15 -13.36
N VAL A 228 27.15 -0.78 -14.37
CA VAL A 228 26.91 -1.20 -15.77
C VAL A 228 26.89 -2.73 -15.92
N GLY A 229 27.71 -3.45 -15.16
CA GLY A 229 27.71 -4.93 -15.14
C GLY A 229 26.47 -5.59 -14.50
N ASP A 230 25.60 -4.84 -13.81
CA ASP A 230 24.34 -5.37 -13.25
C ASP A 230 23.17 -5.34 -14.25
N LEU A 231 23.40 -4.73 -15.42
CA LEU A 231 22.43 -4.56 -16.48
C LEU A 231 22.40 -5.79 -17.39
N THR A 232 21.20 -6.19 -17.80
CA THR A 232 21.00 -7.24 -18.81
C THR A 232 21.02 -6.66 -20.23
N PRO A 233 21.18 -7.46 -21.29
CA PRO A 233 21.07 -6.95 -22.66
C PRO A 233 19.74 -6.24 -22.92
N GLY A 234 18.64 -6.80 -22.40
CA GLY A 234 17.30 -6.22 -22.51
C GLY A 234 17.20 -4.85 -21.83
N ASP A 235 17.87 -4.67 -20.69
CA ASP A 235 17.96 -3.40 -19.99
C ASP A 235 18.65 -2.34 -20.85
N PHE A 236 19.85 -2.62 -21.36
CA PHE A 236 20.56 -1.68 -22.24
C PHE A 236 19.74 -1.32 -23.46
N ILE A 237 19.19 -2.32 -24.15
CA ILE A 237 18.32 -2.11 -25.31
C ILE A 237 17.18 -1.19 -24.91
N SER A 238 16.52 -1.46 -23.80
CA SER A 238 15.41 -0.63 -23.30
C SER A 238 15.83 0.84 -23.14
N ILE A 239 16.98 1.14 -22.52
CA ILE A 239 17.41 2.53 -22.32
C ILE A 239 17.83 3.20 -23.63
N MET A 240 18.52 2.46 -24.51
CA MET A 240 19.07 2.98 -25.76
C MET A 240 18.00 3.11 -26.85
N ASP A 241 16.97 2.27 -26.80
CA ASP A 241 15.92 2.17 -27.81
C ASP A 241 14.79 3.15 -27.48
N GLU A 242 14.93 4.37 -28.01
CA GLU A 242 13.83 5.36 -28.07
C GLU A 242 12.78 5.00 -29.15
N GLY A 243 12.58 3.70 -29.42
CA GLY A 243 11.65 3.16 -30.41
C GLY A 243 12.16 3.16 -31.85
N ASN A 244 13.48 3.29 -32.06
CA ASN A 244 14.08 3.44 -33.39
C ASN A 244 15.34 2.58 -33.62
N MET A 245 15.67 1.69 -32.69
CA MET A 245 16.84 0.83 -32.85
C MET A 245 16.51 -0.34 -33.78
N SER A 246 17.29 -0.51 -34.85
CA SER A 246 17.07 -1.58 -35.81
C SER A 246 17.41 -2.96 -35.23
N GLU A 247 16.79 -4.02 -35.76
CA GLU A 247 17.11 -5.40 -35.35
C GLU A 247 18.59 -5.74 -35.58
N LYS A 248 19.21 -5.16 -36.62
CA LYS A 248 20.66 -5.28 -36.85
C LYS A 248 21.47 -4.67 -35.69
N MET A 249 21.11 -3.48 -35.21
CA MET A 249 21.75 -2.84 -34.06
C MET A 249 21.55 -3.66 -32.77
N LYS A 250 20.34 -4.17 -32.51
CA LYS A 250 20.06 -5.04 -31.35
C LYS A 250 20.92 -6.30 -31.37
N THR A 251 21.03 -6.93 -32.53
CA THR A 251 21.84 -8.15 -32.72
C THR A 251 23.32 -7.88 -32.49
N LEU A 252 23.85 -6.78 -33.04
CA LEU A 252 25.25 -6.37 -32.83
C LEU A 252 25.54 -6.10 -31.35
N PHE A 253 24.64 -5.39 -30.67
CA PHE A 253 24.79 -5.12 -29.24
C PHE A 253 24.77 -6.41 -28.41
N MET A 254 23.82 -7.32 -28.67
CA MET A 254 23.77 -8.60 -27.96
C MET A 254 25.04 -9.42 -28.18
N ARG A 255 25.59 -9.44 -29.40
CA ARG A 255 26.85 -10.13 -29.70
C ARG A 255 28.03 -9.53 -28.92
N ALA A 256 28.14 -8.21 -28.86
CA ALA A 256 29.18 -7.52 -28.09
C ALA A 256 29.06 -7.80 -26.58
N TYR A 257 27.84 -7.76 -26.06
CA TYR A 257 27.59 -8.05 -24.65
C TYR A 257 27.92 -9.52 -24.30
N GLU A 258 27.54 -10.47 -25.15
CA GLU A 258 27.82 -11.89 -24.94
C GLU A 258 29.31 -12.23 -25.04
N SER A 259 30.06 -11.58 -25.93
CA SER A 259 31.50 -11.80 -26.03
C SER A 259 32.24 -11.38 -24.76
N LEU A 260 31.80 -10.28 -24.12
CA LEU A 260 32.35 -9.84 -22.83
C LEU A 260 32.00 -10.77 -21.66
N LYS A 261 30.87 -11.48 -21.74
CA LYS A 261 30.42 -12.39 -20.70
C LYS A 261 31.05 -13.79 -20.79
N LYS A 262 31.44 -14.22 -22.00
CA LYS A 262 32.06 -15.53 -22.26
C LYS A 262 33.56 -15.60 -21.94
N ASP A 263 34.18 -14.49 -21.57
CA ASP A 263 35.59 -14.47 -21.19
C ASP A 263 35.77 -15.21 -19.84
N GLU A 264 36.09 -16.51 -19.91
CA GLU A 264 36.11 -17.50 -18.82
C GLU A 264 36.97 -17.10 -17.61
N LYS A 265 37.85 -16.11 -17.76
CA LYS A 265 38.72 -15.61 -16.68
C LYS A 265 38.03 -14.69 -15.69
N ARG A 266 36.83 -14.17 -15.98
CA ARG A 266 36.12 -13.24 -15.10
C ARG A 266 35.06 -13.98 -14.26
N LEU A 267 35.45 -14.38 -13.05
CA LEU A 267 34.52 -14.86 -12.00
C LEU A 267 33.47 -13.80 -11.59
N THR A 268 33.66 -12.54 -11.97
CA THR A 268 32.76 -11.41 -11.73
C THR A 268 32.19 -10.87 -13.05
N ARG A 269 30.87 -10.60 -13.11
CA ARG A 269 30.20 -9.88 -14.22
C ARG A 269 30.59 -8.40 -14.30
N SER A 270 31.83 -8.05 -13.96
CA SER A 270 32.31 -6.66 -13.95
C SER A 270 33.03 -6.37 -15.25
N PHE A 271 32.38 -5.62 -16.13
CA PHE A 271 33.02 -4.93 -17.24
C PHE A 271 32.75 -3.43 -17.08
N THR A 272 33.65 -2.60 -17.61
CA THR A 272 33.51 -1.15 -17.55
C THR A 272 32.74 -0.60 -18.75
N LYS A 273 32.31 0.65 -18.64
CA LYS A 273 31.73 1.44 -19.72
C LYS A 273 32.61 1.43 -20.97
N ASN A 274 33.91 1.62 -20.78
CA ASN A 274 34.88 1.67 -21.88
C ASN A 274 35.07 0.31 -22.53
N GLU A 275 35.15 -0.78 -21.76
CA GLU A 275 35.30 -2.13 -22.31
C GLU A 275 34.11 -2.54 -23.20
N LEU A 276 32.88 -2.23 -22.75
CA LEU A 276 31.69 -2.49 -23.57
C LEU A 276 31.66 -1.61 -24.82
N ARG A 277 32.07 -0.34 -24.70
CA ARG A 277 32.21 0.56 -25.85
C ARG A 277 33.21 0.03 -26.88
N GLU A 278 34.42 -0.33 -26.45
CA GLU A 278 35.48 -0.86 -27.31
C GLU A 278 35.07 -2.17 -27.98
N THR A 279 34.36 -3.04 -27.25
CA THR A 279 33.83 -4.29 -27.83
C THR A 279 32.80 -4.03 -28.92
N ILE A 280 31.94 -3.01 -28.75
CA ILE A 280 30.98 -2.61 -29.79
C ILE A 280 31.73 -2.04 -31.00
N GLU A 281 32.73 -1.19 -30.80
CA GLU A 281 33.58 -0.65 -31.88
C GLU A 281 34.32 -1.76 -32.64
N GLY A 282 34.86 -2.75 -31.92
CA GLY A 282 35.61 -3.88 -32.49
C GLY A 282 34.78 -4.85 -33.32
N LEU A 283 33.45 -4.77 -33.28
CA LEU A 283 32.57 -5.53 -34.20
C LEU A 283 32.46 -4.90 -35.60
N SER A 284 33.12 -3.77 -35.85
CA SER A 284 33.11 -3.12 -37.17
C SER A 284 33.83 -3.95 -38.21
N ASP A 285 33.12 -4.28 -39.30
CA ASP A 285 33.63 -5.07 -40.43
C ASP A 285 33.54 -4.32 -41.77
N GLY A 286 33.31 -3.00 -41.74
CA GLY A 286 33.12 -2.14 -42.91
C GLY A 286 31.72 -2.18 -43.52
N THR A 287 30.93 -3.24 -43.29
CA THR A 287 29.55 -3.36 -43.82
C THR A 287 28.47 -2.91 -42.83
N ASN A 288 28.86 -2.72 -41.57
CA ASN A 288 28.00 -2.41 -40.44
C ASN A 288 28.33 -1.06 -39.77
N GLU A 289 29.23 -0.26 -40.34
CA GLU A 289 29.69 1.02 -39.79
C GLU A 289 28.57 1.99 -39.40
N PRO A 290 27.54 2.25 -40.24
CA PRO A 290 26.46 3.17 -39.85
C PRO A 290 25.64 2.65 -38.66
N SER A 291 25.49 1.33 -38.56
CA SER A 291 24.75 0.69 -37.46
C SER A 291 25.54 0.74 -36.16
N ILE A 292 26.86 0.52 -36.21
CA ILE A 292 27.75 0.62 -35.05
C ILE A 292 27.87 2.06 -34.58
N ALA A 293 28.07 3.02 -35.49
CA ALA A 293 28.10 4.43 -35.13
C ALA A 293 26.79 4.87 -34.44
N GLY A 294 25.65 4.45 -34.97
CA GLY A 294 24.34 4.71 -34.35
C GLY A 294 24.17 4.05 -32.97
N LEU A 295 24.71 2.85 -32.78
CA LEU A 295 24.69 2.14 -31.50
C LEU A 295 25.61 2.83 -30.47
N LEU A 296 26.84 3.20 -30.86
CA LEU A 296 27.80 3.89 -30.01
C LEU A 296 27.29 5.25 -29.55
N TRP A 297 26.65 6.02 -30.45
CA TRP A 297 26.04 7.29 -30.08
C TRP A 297 24.96 7.13 -29.01
N ARG A 298 24.12 6.08 -29.10
CA ARG A 298 23.10 5.76 -28.10
C ARG A 298 23.74 5.30 -26.78
N TYR A 299 24.75 4.45 -26.87
CA TYR A 299 25.50 3.97 -25.72
C TYR A 299 26.17 5.13 -24.96
N ASP A 300 26.84 6.04 -25.66
CA ASP A 300 27.46 7.23 -25.05
C ASP A 300 26.45 8.15 -24.40
N ARG A 301 25.31 8.35 -25.05
CA ARG A 301 24.22 9.14 -24.48
C ARG A 301 23.74 8.54 -23.16
N MET A 302 23.57 7.22 -23.11
CA MET A 302 23.23 6.50 -21.89
C MET A 302 24.32 6.66 -20.82
N VAL A 303 25.57 6.37 -21.15
CA VAL A 303 26.69 6.34 -20.19
C VAL A 303 27.04 7.72 -19.61
N ARG A 304 26.72 8.81 -20.32
CA ARG A 304 26.83 10.19 -19.83
C ARG A 304 25.90 10.51 -18.66
N GLU A 305 24.83 9.74 -18.48
CA GLU A 305 23.94 9.89 -17.33
C GLU A 305 24.66 9.52 -16.04
N LYS A 306 24.59 10.40 -15.03
CA LYS A 306 25.30 10.23 -13.76
C LYS A 306 24.88 9.00 -12.95
N ILE A 307 23.78 8.36 -13.32
CA ILE A 307 23.24 7.18 -12.63
C ILE A 307 24.06 5.92 -12.93
N PHE A 308 24.69 5.82 -14.10
CA PHE A 308 25.50 4.64 -14.45
C PHE A 308 26.92 4.81 -13.92
N ASP A 309 27.46 3.75 -13.34
CA ASP A 309 28.80 3.73 -12.73
C ASP A 309 29.53 2.42 -13.10
N ASP A 310 30.86 2.44 -13.15
CA ASP A 310 31.66 1.26 -13.48
C ASP A 310 31.75 0.28 -12.29
N TYR A 311 31.70 0.81 -11.07
CA TYR A 311 32.04 0.06 -9.87
C TYR A 311 30.92 0.08 -8.83
N ARG A 312 30.18 1.19 -8.72
CA ARG A 312 29.15 1.39 -7.69
C ARG A 312 27.82 0.78 -8.13
N SER A 313 27.32 -0.18 -7.35
CA SER A 313 25.97 -0.72 -7.47
C SER A 313 25.05 -0.17 -6.38
N ILE A 314 23.77 -0.52 -6.45
CA ILE A 314 22.84 -0.34 -5.33
C ILE A 314 23.36 -1.20 -4.15
N PRO A 315 23.72 -0.61 -3.00
CA PRO A 315 24.31 -1.35 -1.91
C PRO A 315 23.18 -1.99 -1.07
N LEU A 316 22.68 -3.14 -1.51
CA LEU A 316 21.52 -3.80 -0.89
C LEU A 316 21.69 -4.01 0.62
N ARG A 317 22.86 -4.47 1.06
CA ARG A 317 23.17 -4.74 2.48
C ARG A 317 23.17 -3.49 3.37
N GLU A 318 23.32 -2.33 2.75
CA GLU A 318 23.26 -1.02 3.37
C GLU A 318 21.84 -0.44 3.37
N TYR A 319 21.02 -0.83 2.40
CA TYR A 319 19.64 -0.35 2.24
C TYR A 319 18.64 -1.24 3.00
N PHE A 320 19.02 -2.49 3.26
CA PHE A 320 18.21 -3.46 3.96
C PHE A 320 18.96 -3.95 5.18
N GLN A 321 18.50 -3.55 6.37
CA GLN A 321 18.98 -4.02 7.67
C GLN A 321 17.80 -4.11 8.63
N PRO A 322 17.81 -5.02 9.63
CA PRO A 322 16.79 -5.01 10.68
C PRO A 322 16.73 -3.65 11.38
N GLY A 323 15.51 -3.15 11.56
CA GLY A 323 15.22 -1.85 12.14
C GLY A 323 15.64 -0.64 11.30
N LEU A 324 15.90 -0.82 10.00
CA LEU A 324 16.24 0.24 9.07
C LEU A 324 15.06 0.51 8.12
N LEU A 325 14.65 1.79 8.07
CA LEU A 325 13.81 2.35 7.02
C LEU A 325 14.69 3.08 6.00
N THR A 326 14.75 2.56 4.78
CA THR A 326 15.39 3.25 3.65
C THR A 326 14.33 3.93 2.78
N ILE A 327 14.43 5.23 2.60
CA ILE A 327 13.57 6.02 1.72
C ILE A 327 14.38 6.35 0.47
N MET A 328 14.07 5.69 -0.63
CA MET A 328 14.66 5.94 -1.93
C MET A 328 13.85 7.02 -2.65
N ASP A 329 14.30 8.26 -2.47
CA ASP A 329 13.75 9.44 -3.12
C ASP A 329 14.20 9.47 -4.58
N VAL A 330 13.27 9.22 -5.50
CA VAL A 330 13.48 9.32 -6.95
C VAL A 330 12.65 10.46 -7.54
N SER A 331 12.25 11.41 -6.70
CA SER A 331 11.58 12.63 -7.17
C SER A 331 12.48 13.40 -8.13
N GLY A 332 11.88 14.02 -9.15
CA GLY A 332 12.62 14.69 -10.21
C GLY A 332 13.27 13.77 -11.26
N ILE A 333 13.31 12.45 -11.04
CA ILE A 333 13.69 11.48 -12.08
C ILE A 333 12.47 11.20 -12.97
N GLY A 334 12.65 11.20 -14.29
CA GLY A 334 11.56 10.88 -15.23
C GLY A 334 11.01 9.47 -15.02
N GLU A 335 9.70 9.29 -15.21
CA GLU A 335 8.96 8.04 -14.92
C GLU A 335 9.61 6.79 -15.51
N TRP A 336 10.02 6.86 -16.79
CA TRP A 336 10.75 5.78 -17.45
C TRP A 336 11.99 5.32 -16.66
N LYS A 337 12.81 6.28 -16.21
CA LYS A 337 14.02 6.00 -15.43
C LYS A 337 13.65 5.47 -14.04
N GLN A 338 12.58 5.96 -13.41
CA GLN A 338 12.09 5.43 -12.13
C GLN A 338 11.70 3.94 -12.24
N GLN A 339 10.91 3.57 -13.27
CA GLN A 339 10.55 2.17 -13.54
C GLN A 339 11.79 1.27 -13.68
N TRP A 340 12.81 1.82 -14.32
CA TRP A 340 14.04 1.12 -14.59
C TRP A 340 14.90 0.91 -13.33
N ILE A 341 15.04 1.94 -12.49
CA ILE A 341 15.69 1.84 -11.17
C ILE A 341 14.97 0.79 -10.32
N ALA A 342 13.64 0.84 -10.28
CA ALA A 342 12.83 -0.13 -9.55
C ALA A 342 13.04 -1.55 -10.10
N THR A 343 13.05 -1.73 -11.42
CA THR A 343 13.30 -3.03 -12.07
C THR A 343 14.62 -3.65 -11.62
N ILE A 344 15.68 -2.85 -11.59
CA ILE A 344 17.01 -3.32 -11.20
C ILE A 344 17.07 -3.60 -9.71
N LEU A 345 16.56 -2.69 -8.88
CA LEU A 345 16.49 -2.90 -7.44
C LEU A 345 15.78 -4.21 -7.11
N LEU A 346 14.59 -4.42 -7.67
CA LEU A 346 13.78 -5.62 -7.45
C LEU A 346 14.49 -6.88 -7.95
N ARG A 347 15.14 -6.83 -9.12
CA ARG A 347 15.88 -7.98 -9.65
C ARG A 347 17.11 -8.32 -8.82
N GLN A 348 17.87 -7.31 -8.40
CA GLN A 348 19.03 -7.51 -7.54
C GLN A 348 18.61 -8.04 -6.17
N LEU A 349 17.50 -7.54 -5.63
CA LEU A 349 16.94 -7.99 -4.37
C LEU A 349 16.48 -9.44 -4.44
N PHE A 350 15.75 -9.82 -5.50
CA PHE A 350 15.33 -11.20 -5.72
C PHE A 350 16.52 -12.14 -5.81
N ASP A 351 17.51 -11.82 -6.64
CA ASP A 351 18.75 -12.58 -6.79
C ASP A 351 19.52 -12.69 -5.46
N ALA A 352 19.62 -11.60 -4.68
CA ALA A 352 20.29 -11.58 -3.39
C ALA A 352 19.61 -12.51 -2.36
N ARG A 353 18.29 -12.44 -2.21
CA ARG A 353 17.54 -13.29 -1.27
C ARG A 353 17.48 -14.74 -1.71
N GLU A 354 17.18 -15.01 -2.98
CA GLU A 354 17.20 -16.37 -3.54
C GLU A 354 18.61 -16.98 -3.45
N GLY A 355 19.66 -16.20 -3.71
CA GLY A 355 21.04 -16.66 -3.61
C GLY A 355 21.49 -16.89 -2.17
N THR A 356 21.02 -16.08 -1.22
CA THR A 356 21.30 -16.26 0.21
C THR A 356 20.58 -17.50 0.77
N ASP A 357 19.30 -17.68 0.43
CA ASP A 357 18.48 -18.81 0.89
C ASP A 357 18.96 -20.16 0.34
N ASN A 358 19.44 -20.17 -0.91
CA ASN A 358 20.04 -21.35 -1.53
C ASN A 358 21.56 -21.48 -1.26
N GLU A 359 22.10 -20.76 -0.26
CA GLU A 359 23.51 -20.83 0.16
C GLU A 359 24.55 -20.49 -0.95
N ARG A 360 24.11 -19.86 -2.05
CA ARG A 360 25.01 -19.35 -3.12
C ARG A 360 25.78 -18.12 -2.65
N TYR A 361 25.19 -17.32 -1.76
CA TYR A 361 25.77 -16.11 -1.18
C TYR A 361 25.89 -16.24 0.34
N SER A 362 27.03 -15.83 0.88
CA SER A 362 27.33 -15.80 2.32
C SER A 362 28.10 -14.54 2.67
N GLU A 363 28.38 -14.32 3.96
CA GLU A 363 29.24 -13.20 4.38
C GLU A 363 30.64 -13.25 3.76
N GLU A 364 31.15 -14.45 3.49
CA GLU A 364 32.46 -14.67 2.86
C GLU A 364 32.35 -14.69 1.33
N ARG A 365 31.24 -15.23 0.80
CA ARG A 365 31.03 -15.47 -0.63
C ARG A 365 30.01 -14.48 -1.19
N ARG A 366 30.50 -13.47 -1.91
CA ARG A 366 29.69 -12.37 -2.50
C ARG A 366 28.97 -11.55 -1.41
N PRO A 367 29.72 -10.96 -0.47
CA PRO A 367 29.16 -10.19 0.66
C PRO A 367 28.26 -9.03 0.23
N GLU A 368 28.43 -8.50 -0.98
CA GLU A 368 27.62 -7.41 -1.53
C GLU A 368 26.20 -7.84 -1.94
N ARG A 369 25.99 -9.15 -2.14
CA ARG A 369 24.70 -9.76 -2.49
C ARG A 369 24.11 -10.61 -1.36
N TYR A 370 24.83 -10.77 -0.24
CA TYR A 370 24.35 -11.52 0.90
C TYR A 370 23.33 -10.70 1.70
N LEU A 371 22.12 -11.23 1.86
CA LEU A 371 21.04 -10.60 2.58
C LEU A 371 20.29 -11.65 3.41
N PRO A 372 20.65 -11.87 4.69
CA PRO A 372 20.18 -13.04 5.46
C PRO A 372 18.77 -12.90 6.04
N HIS A 373 18.21 -11.70 6.06
CA HIS A 373 16.93 -11.41 6.72
C HIS A 373 15.84 -11.06 5.70
N PRO A 374 14.56 -11.27 6.05
CA PRO A 374 13.44 -10.82 5.23
C PRO A 374 13.45 -9.31 5.03
N VAL A 375 12.85 -8.88 3.92
CA VAL A 375 12.75 -7.47 3.55
C VAL A 375 11.34 -7.11 3.11
N PHE A 376 10.99 -5.85 3.25
CA PHE A 376 9.71 -5.31 2.82
C PHE A 376 9.93 -4.08 1.93
N VAL A 377 9.43 -4.13 0.69
CA VAL A 377 9.55 -3.04 -0.28
C VAL A 377 8.20 -2.40 -0.52
N ILE A 378 8.09 -1.11 -0.28
CA ILE A 378 6.89 -0.31 -0.55
C ILE A 378 7.09 0.42 -1.88
N LEU A 379 6.22 0.12 -2.86
CA LEU A 379 6.22 0.72 -4.18
C LEU A 379 5.06 1.72 -4.28
N GLU A 380 5.39 3.00 -4.18
CA GLU A 380 4.41 4.07 -4.31
C GLU A 380 4.06 4.36 -5.78
N GLU A 381 2.80 4.65 -6.08
CA GLU A 381 2.27 4.69 -7.46
C GLU A 381 2.51 3.38 -8.24
N ALA A 382 2.20 2.24 -7.61
CA ALA A 382 2.45 0.89 -8.11
C ALA A 382 1.98 0.64 -9.57
N HIS A 383 0.95 1.34 -10.03
CA HIS A 383 0.45 1.24 -11.41
C HIS A 383 1.46 1.71 -12.46
N ARG A 384 2.49 2.48 -12.08
CA ARG A 384 3.63 2.81 -12.97
C ARG A 384 4.53 1.60 -13.19
N PHE A 385 4.65 0.72 -12.21
CA PHE A 385 5.58 -0.42 -12.26
C PHE A 385 4.94 -1.70 -12.77
N ALA A 386 3.64 -1.89 -12.52
CA ALA A 386 2.84 -2.99 -13.07
C ALA A 386 1.52 -2.45 -13.64
N PRO A 387 1.54 -1.72 -14.77
CA PRO A 387 0.32 -1.23 -15.39
C PRO A 387 -0.51 -2.39 -15.98
N GLN A 388 -1.83 -2.23 -15.97
CA GLN A 388 -2.78 -3.14 -16.61
C GLN A 388 -2.58 -3.23 -18.13
N THR A 389 -2.20 -2.11 -18.75
CA THR A 389 -1.95 -1.98 -20.19
C THR A 389 -0.59 -1.33 -20.44
N GLY A 390 0.15 -1.85 -21.41
CA GLY A 390 1.50 -1.39 -21.75
C GLY A 390 2.58 -2.36 -21.30
N ASP A 391 3.83 -2.07 -21.69
CA ASP A 391 4.99 -2.91 -21.38
C ASP A 391 5.92 -2.17 -20.41
N ALA A 392 5.59 -2.19 -19.11
CA ALA A 392 6.55 -1.79 -18.08
C ALA A 392 7.48 -2.97 -17.79
N LYS A 393 8.80 -2.76 -17.93
CA LYS A 393 9.80 -3.82 -17.70
C LYS A 393 9.80 -4.33 -16.26
N SER A 394 9.47 -3.46 -15.31
CA SER A 394 9.30 -3.81 -13.90
C SER A 394 8.19 -4.82 -13.65
N ARG A 395 7.19 -4.92 -14.55
CA ARG A 395 6.01 -5.78 -14.36
C ARG A 395 6.40 -7.26 -14.25
N GLN A 396 7.32 -7.72 -15.09
CA GLN A 396 7.74 -9.13 -15.09
C GLN A 396 8.43 -9.52 -13.79
N ILE A 397 9.41 -8.73 -13.34
CA ILE A 397 10.14 -9.01 -12.10
C ILE A 397 9.23 -8.84 -10.88
N LEU A 398 8.33 -7.85 -10.88
CA LEU A 398 7.38 -7.64 -9.80
C LEU A 398 6.42 -8.83 -9.68
N LYS A 399 5.84 -9.31 -10.78
CA LYS A 399 5.00 -10.53 -10.77
C LYS A 399 5.75 -11.74 -10.25
N LYS A 400 7.02 -11.91 -10.65
CA LYS A 400 7.87 -13.00 -10.13
C LYS A 400 8.07 -12.88 -8.61
N ILE A 401 8.33 -11.68 -8.09
CA ILE A 401 8.45 -11.45 -6.65
C ILE A 401 7.12 -11.73 -5.94
N LEU A 402 6.00 -11.29 -6.50
CA LEU A 402 4.68 -11.52 -5.91
C LEU A 402 4.29 -13.02 -5.89
N SER A 403 4.77 -13.82 -6.83
CA SER A 403 4.48 -15.26 -6.88
C SER A 403 5.49 -16.13 -6.11
N GLU A 404 6.77 -15.76 -6.11
CA GLU A 404 7.86 -16.59 -5.58
C GLU A 404 8.56 -15.98 -4.35
N GLY A 405 8.47 -14.65 -4.18
CA GLY A 405 9.17 -13.89 -3.15
C GLY A 405 8.85 -14.31 -1.73
N ARG A 406 7.64 -14.85 -1.49
CA ARG A 406 7.25 -15.49 -0.23
C ARG A 406 8.28 -16.50 0.27
N LYS A 407 8.79 -17.36 -0.62
CA LYS A 407 9.76 -18.42 -0.28
C LYS A 407 11.07 -17.84 0.21
N PHE A 408 11.45 -16.68 -0.34
CA PHE A 408 12.71 -16.02 -0.07
C PHE A 408 12.57 -14.84 0.90
N GLY A 409 11.43 -14.69 1.59
CA GLY A 409 11.21 -13.61 2.55
C GLY A 409 11.26 -12.19 1.94
N ILE A 410 10.77 -12.03 0.71
CA ILE A 410 10.59 -10.71 0.09
C ILE A 410 9.11 -10.35 0.14
N GLY A 411 8.76 -9.37 0.97
CA GLY A 411 7.46 -8.74 0.98
C GLY A 411 7.41 -7.48 0.12
N VAL A 412 6.25 -7.23 -0.48
CA VAL A 412 6.01 -6.05 -1.29
C VAL A 412 4.71 -5.41 -0.85
N CYS A 413 4.70 -4.10 -0.67
CA CYS A 413 3.51 -3.30 -0.56
C CYS A 413 3.29 -2.51 -1.85
N MET A 414 2.20 -2.80 -2.56
CA MET A 414 1.79 -2.00 -3.71
C MET A 414 0.84 -0.89 -3.27
N VAL A 415 1.23 0.35 -3.48
CA VAL A 415 0.43 1.52 -3.10
C VAL A 415 -0.05 2.23 -4.36
N SER A 416 -1.36 2.33 -4.59
CA SER A 416 -1.90 2.93 -5.81
C SER A 416 -3.22 3.66 -5.59
N GLN A 417 -3.40 4.75 -6.36
CA GLN A 417 -4.66 5.50 -6.39
C GLN A 417 -5.65 5.00 -7.44
N ARG A 418 -5.18 4.14 -8.34
CA ARG A 418 -5.92 3.70 -9.54
C ARG A 418 -5.80 2.18 -9.67
N PRO A 419 -6.61 1.40 -8.94
CA PRO A 419 -6.55 -0.06 -9.01
C PRO A 419 -6.88 -0.57 -10.42
N SER A 420 -7.81 0.05 -11.16
CA SER A 420 -8.12 -0.32 -12.56
C SER A 420 -6.94 -0.16 -13.54
N LYS A 421 -5.93 0.65 -13.19
CA LYS A 421 -4.71 0.80 -14.00
C LYS A 421 -3.58 -0.13 -13.59
N LEU A 422 -3.74 -0.90 -12.51
CA LEU A 422 -2.75 -1.85 -12.02
C LEU A 422 -3.06 -3.25 -12.58
N ASP A 423 -2.00 -4.01 -12.90
CA ASP A 423 -2.11 -5.40 -13.37
C ASP A 423 -2.93 -6.24 -12.40
N ALA A 424 -4.03 -6.83 -12.90
CA ALA A 424 -4.97 -7.60 -12.10
C ALA A 424 -4.33 -8.78 -11.38
N ASP A 425 -3.41 -9.49 -12.04
CA ASP A 425 -2.69 -10.62 -11.43
C ASP A 425 -1.74 -10.12 -10.34
N ALA A 426 -1.03 -9.01 -10.56
CA ALA A 426 -0.19 -8.43 -9.52
C ALA A 426 -1.01 -8.05 -8.28
N LEU A 427 -2.18 -7.43 -8.47
CA LEU A 427 -3.06 -7.05 -7.37
C LEU A 427 -3.64 -8.27 -6.63
N SER A 428 -4.03 -9.33 -7.35
CA SER A 428 -4.59 -10.55 -6.72
C SER A 428 -3.54 -11.36 -5.95
N GLN A 429 -2.25 -11.22 -6.27
CA GLN A 429 -1.17 -11.80 -5.45
C GLN A 429 -0.92 -11.03 -4.14
N CYS A 430 -1.47 -9.82 -3.97
CA CYS A 430 -1.46 -9.13 -2.68
C CYS A 430 -2.58 -9.65 -1.79
N MET A 431 -2.24 -10.65 -0.98
CA MET A 431 -3.21 -11.40 -0.17
C MET A 431 -3.71 -10.62 1.04
N THR A 432 -3.06 -9.51 1.41
CA THR A 432 -3.57 -8.53 2.38
C THR A 432 -3.88 -7.23 1.65
N GLN A 433 -5.05 -6.65 1.88
CA GLN A 433 -5.45 -5.39 1.25
C GLN A 433 -6.04 -4.42 2.26
N VAL A 434 -5.58 -3.16 2.19
CA VAL A 434 -6.13 -2.01 2.91
C VAL A 434 -6.71 -1.05 1.88
N THR A 435 -8.03 -1.06 1.75
CA THR A 435 -8.76 -0.31 0.73
C THR A 435 -9.51 0.84 1.38
N MET A 436 -9.08 2.07 1.08
CA MET A 436 -9.72 3.30 1.54
C MET A 436 -10.86 3.71 0.60
N ARG A 437 -11.42 4.91 0.79
CA ARG A 437 -12.51 5.42 -0.06
C ARG A 437 -12.19 5.32 -1.55
N ILE A 438 -13.07 4.66 -2.31
CA ILE A 438 -13.04 4.54 -3.78
C ILE A 438 -14.44 4.79 -4.34
N ILE A 439 -14.58 5.82 -5.16
CA ILE A 439 -15.87 6.25 -5.73
C ILE A 439 -16.12 5.64 -7.12
N ASN A 440 -15.06 5.40 -7.89
CA ASN A 440 -15.19 4.95 -9.28
C ASN A 440 -15.65 3.47 -9.34
N PRO A 441 -16.78 3.15 -10.02
CA PRO A 441 -17.29 1.79 -10.11
C PRO A 441 -16.32 0.79 -10.77
N SER A 442 -15.53 1.23 -11.76
CA SER A 442 -14.53 0.37 -12.41
C SER A 442 -13.41 -0.03 -11.46
N ASP A 443 -13.01 0.89 -10.56
CA ASP A 443 -12.02 0.61 -9.53
C ASP A 443 -12.58 -0.32 -8.44
N GLN A 444 -13.84 -0.13 -8.03
CA GLN A 444 -14.52 -1.03 -7.08
C GLN A 444 -14.64 -2.45 -7.62
N LYS A 445 -15.02 -2.59 -8.90
CA LYS A 445 -15.10 -3.90 -9.56
C LYS A 445 -13.74 -4.60 -9.57
N GLN A 446 -12.68 -3.90 -9.93
CA GLN A 446 -11.32 -4.44 -9.93
C GLN A 446 -10.89 -4.91 -8.53
N ILE A 447 -11.21 -4.15 -7.48
CA ILE A 447 -10.94 -4.55 -6.09
C ILE A 447 -11.71 -5.83 -5.74
N GLY A 448 -13.00 -5.89 -6.08
CA GLY A 448 -13.84 -7.06 -5.79
C GLY A 448 -13.43 -8.33 -6.54
N GLU A 449 -12.83 -8.20 -7.73
CA GLU A 449 -12.26 -9.33 -8.46
C GLU A 449 -10.90 -9.78 -7.90
N SER A 450 -10.18 -8.90 -7.20
CA SER A 450 -8.85 -9.19 -6.66
C SER A 450 -8.84 -9.84 -5.27
N ILE A 451 -9.93 -9.75 -4.50
CA ILE A 451 -10.00 -10.26 -3.13
C ILE A 451 -11.07 -11.35 -2.99
N GLU A 452 -10.65 -12.60 -2.80
CA GLU A 452 -11.57 -13.73 -2.61
C GLU A 452 -12.36 -13.65 -1.29
N SER A 453 -11.81 -12.99 -0.27
CA SER A 453 -12.36 -12.95 1.09
C SER A 453 -13.34 -11.80 1.36
N VAL A 454 -13.42 -10.79 0.48
CA VAL A 454 -14.27 -9.61 0.71
C VAL A 454 -15.66 -9.83 0.13
N SER A 455 -16.67 -9.75 0.99
CA SER A 455 -18.07 -9.79 0.57
C SER A 455 -18.44 -8.55 -0.25
N ARG A 456 -19.31 -8.71 -1.26
CA ARG A 456 -19.88 -7.59 -2.03
C ARG A 456 -20.46 -6.48 -1.13
N ASP A 457 -21.11 -6.87 -0.04
CA ASP A 457 -21.68 -5.93 0.94
C ASP A 457 -20.65 -4.96 1.54
N LEU A 458 -19.39 -5.37 1.67
CA LEU A 458 -18.32 -4.48 2.13
C LEU A 458 -17.83 -3.57 1.01
N LEU A 459 -17.83 -4.03 -0.24
CA LEU A 459 -17.43 -3.20 -1.38
C LEU A 459 -18.42 -2.04 -1.59
N ASP A 460 -19.69 -2.26 -1.29
CA ASP A 460 -20.74 -1.24 -1.37
C ASP A 460 -20.51 -0.09 -0.35
N GLU A 461 -19.72 -0.32 0.70
CA GLU A 461 -19.33 0.71 1.68
C GLU A 461 -18.17 1.60 1.20
N LEU A 462 -17.39 1.17 0.20
CA LEU A 462 -16.21 1.91 -0.28
C LEU A 462 -16.47 3.39 -0.62
N PRO A 463 -17.61 3.79 -1.22
CA PRO A 463 -17.93 5.19 -1.46
C PRO A 463 -18.21 5.99 -0.18
N ALA A 464 -18.78 5.33 0.83
CA ALA A 464 -19.27 5.95 2.07
C ALA A 464 -18.16 6.17 3.10
N LEU A 465 -17.03 5.47 2.98
CA LEU A 465 -15.88 5.61 3.89
C LEU A 465 -15.42 7.06 4.02
N ALA A 466 -15.27 7.53 5.26
CA ALA A 466 -14.69 8.83 5.54
C ALA A 466 -13.16 8.83 5.28
N ARG A 467 -12.56 10.03 5.26
CA ARG A 467 -11.10 10.16 5.23
C ARG A 467 -10.52 9.51 6.49
N GLY A 468 -9.47 8.70 6.32
CA GLY A 468 -8.89 7.95 7.44
C GLY A 468 -9.63 6.65 7.78
N GLN A 469 -10.69 6.28 7.07
CA GLN A 469 -11.31 4.96 7.18
C GLN A 469 -10.86 4.04 6.03
N ALA A 470 -10.76 2.75 6.32
CA ALA A 470 -10.36 1.74 5.34
C ALA A 470 -11.00 0.38 5.62
N ILE A 471 -11.35 -0.35 4.57
CA ILE A 471 -11.63 -1.78 4.66
C ILE A 471 -10.30 -2.51 4.66
N THR A 472 -10.06 -3.29 5.71
CA THR A 472 -8.88 -4.15 5.80
C THR A 472 -9.30 -5.60 5.68
N SER A 473 -8.62 -6.34 4.83
CA SER A 473 -9.01 -7.70 4.45
C SER A 473 -7.81 -8.55 4.04
N GLY A 474 -8.04 -9.86 3.92
CA GLY A 474 -7.01 -10.80 3.50
C GLY A 474 -6.36 -11.54 4.67
N VAL A 475 -5.22 -12.16 4.40
CA VAL A 475 -4.56 -13.16 5.26
C VAL A 475 -3.97 -12.61 6.57
N ALA A 476 -3.67 -11.31 6.64
CA ALA A 476 -3.14 -10.69 7.86
C ALA A 476 -4.19 -10.48 8.95
N ILE A 477 -5.48 -10.76 8.65
CA ILE A 477 -6.61 -10.64 9.57
C ILE A 477 -7.55 -11.83 9.40
N ASN A 478 -8.27 -12.24 10.45
CA ASN A 478 -9.12 -13.44 10.36
C ASN A 478 -10.44 -13.18 9.62
N THR A 479 -10.88 -11.93 9.59
CA THR A 479 -12.12 -11.52 8.92
C THR A 479 -11.99 -10.08 8.44
N PRO A 480 -12.48 -9.73 7.23
CA PRO A 480 -12.46 -8.35 6.76
C PRO A 480 -13.17 -7.40 7.71
N ILE A 481 -12.60 -6.23 8.01
CA ILE A 481 -13.19 -5.23 8.93
C ILE A 481 -13.09 -3.83 8.33
N ILE A 482 -13.93 -2.91 8.81
CA ILE A 482 -13.76 -1.48 8.56
C ILE A 482 -12.96 -0.91 9.73
N VAL A 483 -11.88 -0.20 9.43
CA VAL A 483 -10.91 0.34 10.39
C VAL A 483 -10.91 1.86 10.29
N GLU A 484 -10.91 2.51 11.44
CA GLU A 484 -10.52 3.91 11.58
C GLU A 484 -9.02 3.97 11.86
N ILE A 485 -8.26 4.47 10.88
CA ILE A 485 -6.79 4.50 10.93
C ILE A 485 -6.34 5.41 12.06
N ARG A 486 -5.46 4.91 12.93
CA ARG A 486 -4.98 5.64 14.11
C ARG A 486 -4.22 6.91 13.74
N GLU A 487 -4.04 7.77 14.74
CA GLU A 487 -3.11 8.89 14.63
C GLU A 487 -1.66 8.40 14.45
N ARG A 488 -0.92 9.05 13.55
CA ARG A 488 0.52 8.82 13.38
C ARG A 488 1.27 9.41 14.56
N ARG A 489 2.33 8.72 14.96
CA ARG A 489 3.27 9.24 15.99
C ARG A 489 4.20 10.29 15.38
N THR A 490 4.54 10.08 14.11
CA THR A 490 5.43 10.96 13.35
C THR A 490 4.69 12.11 12.67
N THR A 491 5.39 13.20 12.39
CA THR A 491 4.84 14.41 11.81
C THR A 491 4.18 14.16 10.44
N GLN A 492 3.11 14.91 10.14
CA GLN A 492 2.35 14.73 8.91
C GLN A 492 3.22 14.93 7.65
N ILE A 493 2.96 14.10 6.63
CA ILE A 493 3.59 14.20 5.31
C ILE A 493 3.30 15.57 4.71
N ARG A 494 4.35 16.24 4.23
CA ARG A 494 4.24 17.47 3.44
C ARG A 494 3.63 17.13 2.07
N GLY A 495 2.31 17.04 2.02
CA GLY A 495 1.53 16.73 0.82
C GLY A 495 0.12 17.29 0.83
N THR A 496 -0.26 18.08 1.84
CA THR A 496 -1.47 18.90 1.76
C THR A 496 -1.29 19.88 0.61
N SER A 497 -2.21 19.87 -0.35
CA SER A 497 -2.32 20.90 -1.39
C SER A 497 -2.01 22.25 -0.77
N LYS A 498 -1.03 22.97 -1.33
CA LYS A 498 -0.70 24.32 -0.85
C LYS A 498 -2.00 25.10 -0.80
N ASP A 499 -2.29 25.74 0.34
CA ASP A 499 -3.38 26.70 0.43
C ASP A 499 -2.99 27.90 -0.44
N ALA A 500 -3.36 27.81 -1.71
CA ALA A 500 -2.98 28.79 -2.72
C ALA A 500 -3.45 30.19 -2.32
N PRO A 501 -4.69 30.40 -1.83
CA PRO A 501 -5.10 31.69 -1.26
C PRO A 501 -4.20 32.20 -0.14
N ARG A 502 -3.80 31.36 0.83
CA ARG A 502 -2.89 31.79 1.90
C ARG A 502 -1.51 32.16 1.37
N VAL A 503 -0.93 31.31 0.53
CA VAL A 503 0.40 31.55 -0.07
C VAL A 503 0.41 32.80 -0.92
N TRP A 504 -0.63 33.04 -1.73
CA TRP A 504 -0.75 34.27 -2.53
C TRP A 504 -0.87 35.52 -1.66
N ARG A 505 -1.59 35.44 -0.52
CA ARG A 505 -1.69 36.56 0.43
C ARG A 505 -0.37 36.85 1.12
N GLU A 506 0.37 35.83 1.53
CA GLU A 506 1.71 35.97 2.14
C GLU A 506 2.68 36.63 1.15
N GLN A 507 2.73 36.17 -0.11
CA GLN A 507 3.57 36.78 -1.15
C GLN A 507 3.21 38.24 -1.45
N MET A 508 1.91 38.57 -1.52
CA MET A 508 1.46 39.95 -1.72
C MET A 508 1.78 40.88 -0.53
N GLN A 509 1.89 40.33 0.69
CA GLN A 509 2.30 41.10 1.87
C GLN A 509 3.81 41.36 1.88
N ASP A 510 4.61 40.37 1.48
CA ASP A 510 6.07 40.51 1.36
C ASP A 510 6.45 41.51 0.25
N GLU A 511 5.82 41.42 -0.93
CA GLU A 511 6.03 42.38 -2.04
C GLU A 511 5.63 43.82 -1.64
N ARG A 512 4.54 43.99 -0.86
CA ARG A 512 4.15 45.30 -0.34
C ARG A 512 5.15 45.85 0.68
N SER A 513 5.82 44.99 1.43
CA SER A 513 6.82 45.38 2.42
C SER A 513 8.11 45.86 1.75
N GLU A 514 8.56 45.18 0.68
CA GLU A 514 9.71 45.60 -0.14
C GLU A 514 9.46 46.90 -0.93
N THR A 515 8.22 47.15 -1.36
CA THR A 515 7.87 48.38 -2.09
C THR A 515 7.83 49.63 -1.18
N ILE A 516 7.71 49.46 0.14
CA ILE A 516 7.67 50.59 1.09
C ILE A 516 9.10 51.10 1.41
N GLU A 517 10.14 50.28 1.28
CA GLU A 517 11.54 50.69 1.52
C GLU A 517 12.16 51.51 0.37
N THR A 518 11.51 51.60 -0.79
CA THR A 518 12.02 52.33 -1.97
C THR A 518 11.26 53.61 -2.28
N ARG A 519 10.98 54.44 -1.27
CA ARG A 519 10.63 55.85 -1.51
C ARG A 519 11.90 56.71 -1.50
N PRO A 520 12.29 57.34 -2.62
CA PRO A 520 13.42 58.28 -2.63
C PRO A 520 13.03 59.55 -1.87
N SER A 521 13.84 59.91 -0.87
CA SER A 521 13.76 61.19 -0.18
C SER A 521 14.17 62.32 -1.13
N TYR A 522 13.21 63.05 -1.67
CA TYR A 522 13.45 64.39 -2.20
C TYR A 522 12.91 65.41 -1.21
N GLU A 523 13.79 65.91 -0.33
CA GLU A 523 13.58 67.18 0.34
C GLU A 523 13.69 68.29 -0.70
N LEU A 524 12.57 68.99 -0.95
CA LEU A 524 12.57 70.28 -1.63
C LEU A 524 12.67 71.35 -0.55
N ASP A 525 13.89 71.85 -0.38
CA ASP A 525 14.20 73.09 0.33
C ASP A 525 13.63 74.26 -0.49
N VAL A 526 12.61 74.94 0.05
CA VAL A 526 12.15 76.22 -0.49
C VAL A 526 11.92 77.16 0.68
N GLY A 527 12.94 77.98 0.95
CA GLY A 527 12.80 79.15 1.82
C GLY A 527 11.85 80.18 1.22
N VAL A 528 10.98 80.76 2.06
CA VAL A 528 11.06 82.10 2.65
C VAL A 528 10.19 82.12 3.90
#